data_AF-A0A9Q1LC56-F1
#
_entry.id   AF-A0A9Q1LC56-F1
#
_cell.length_a   1.000
_cell.length_b   1.000
_cell.length_c   1.000
_cell.angle_alpha   90.00
_cell.angle_beta   90.00
_cell.angle_gamma   90.00
#
_symmetry.space_group_name_H-M   'P 1'
#
loop_
_entity.id
_entity.type
_entity.pdbx_description
1 polymer ?
#
loop_
_entity_poly.entity_id
_entity_poly.type
_entity_poly.pdbx_seq_one_letter_code
_entity_poly.pdbx_strand_id
1 'polypeptide(L)'
;MIDTALLIEEHASGTAIILNSMKNLHSVIMSDVNLTGFMPKHWHGNLSYIDLSVNKLKGKIPSSLTELENLVYLNLSLNELNGSIPESFGDLSSLQNVSLGSNSLSGSIPDSFAAISGLVHLDLGSNQLNGSVPKFISDMRKLKYLNLEKNNFHGVFPFNASFIKKLVVLKVGENSNLCYNHSTLSKKVNLGISPCDKHGLPMSPPPSKEINSDDSDDSEDYADDESVQKQHSHGPSKAVLGIAITLSSIVFLIIFLILLAKCCK
;
A
#
# COMPACT_ATOMS: atom_id res chain seq x y z
N MET A 1 29.60 -23.91 4.67
CA MET A 1 28.38 -23.33 4.07
C MET A 1 28.20 -21.98 4.74
N ILE A 2 29.01 -20.99 4.34
CA ILE A 2 29.18 -19.71 5.04
C ILE A 2 28.80 -18.65 4.01
N ASP A 3 27.68 -17.94 4.22
CA ASP A 3 27.65 -16.64 4.90
C ASP A 3 28.51 -15.62 4.15
N THR A 4 27.94 -14.99 3.13
CA THR A 4 28.45 -13.71 2.62
C THR A 4 27.58 -12.61 3.17
N ALA A 5 27.92 -12.18 4.38
CA ALA A 5 27.52 -10.89 4.93
C ALA A 5 27.96 -9.79 3.95
N LEU A 6 27.00 -9.06 3.40
CA LEU A 6 27.26 -7.85 2.65
C LEU A 6 27.57 -6.74 3.67
N LEU A 7 28.86 -6.52 3.95
CA LEU A 7 29.31 -5.37 4.73
C LEU A 7 29.11 -4.11 3.89
N ILE A 8 28.20 -3.25 4.32
CA ILE A 8 28.04 -1.89 3.80
C ILE A 8 28.80 -0.98 4.77
N GLU A 9 30.01 -0.55 4.39
CA GLU A 9 30.70 0.55 5.09
C GLU A 9 30.13 1.89 4.62
N GLU A 10 29.80 2.74 5.60
CA GLU A 10 29.57 4.17 5.41
C GLU A 10 30.87 4.83 4.97
N HIS A 11 31.01 5.16 3.69
CA HIS A 11 31.76 6.36 3.29
C HIS A 11 31.12 7.04 2.09
N ALA A 12 31.10 8.37 2.17
CA ALA A 12 30.50 9.29 1.22
C ALA A 12 30.96 9.04 -0.22
N SER A 13 30.04 9.22 -1.18
CA SER A 13 30.18 8.97 -2.62
C SER A 13 29.91 7.52 -3.08
N GLY A 14 28.63 7.13 -3.01
CA GLY A 14 28.01 6.23 -3.99
C GLY A 14 28.45 4.76 -3.94
N THR A 15 27.81 3.98 -3.06
CA THR A 15 27.92 2.53 -3.07
C THR A 15 27.13 1.95 -4.25
N ALA A 16 27.79 1.82 -5.40
CA ALA A 16 27.28 0.98 -6.48
C ALA A 16 27.45 -0.48 -6.05
N ILE A 17 26.35 -1.21 -5.87
CA ILE A 17 26.41 -2.67 -5.72
C ILE A 17 26.88 -3.23 -7.08
N ILE A 18 28.17 -3.56 -7.21
CA ILE A 18 28.70 -4.17 -8.43
C ILE A 18 28.35 -5.66 -8.41
N LEU A 19 27.08 -5.98 -8.74
CA LEU A 19 26.60 -7.36 -8.91
C LEU A 19 27.12 -8.01 -10.20
N ASN A 20 27.79 -7.24 -11.07
CA ASN A 20 28.15 -7.65 -12.43
C ASN A 20 29.21 -8.77 -12.52
N SER A 21 29.96 -9.05 -11.44
CA SER A 21 31.00 -10.10 -11.44
C SER A 21 30.48 -11.49 -11.03
N MET A 22 29.24 -11.59 -10.54
CA MET A 22 28.70 -12.84 -9.98
C MET A 22 27.86 -13.62 -11.00
N LYS A 23 28.53 -14.39 -11.87
CA LYS A 23 27.91 -15.16 -12.97
C LYS A 23 26.76 -16.08 -12.55
N ASN A 24 26.73 -16.51 -11.28
CA ASN A 24 25.75 -17.43 -10.70
C ASN A 24 24.73 -16.72 -9.79
N LEU A 25 24.66 -15.39 -9.82
CA LEU A 25 23.69 -14.67 -9.01
C LEU A 25 22.31 -14.79 -9.63
N HIS A 26 21.45 -15.56 -8.95
CA HIS A 26 20.05 -15.77 -9.34
C HIS A 26 19.09 -15.05 -8.40
N SER A 27 19.53 -14.74 -7.18
CA SER A 27 18.69 -14.17 -6.15
C SER A 27 19.43 -13.07 -5.39
N VAL A 28 18.75 -11.97 -5.13
CA VAL A 28 19.17 -10.91 -4.23
C VAL A 28 18.11 -10.79 -3.14
N ILE A 29 18.52 -10.97 -1.88
CA ILE A 29 17.64 -10.86 -0.72
C ILE A 29 18.34 -9.93 0.26
N MET A 30 17.84 -8.70 0.37
CA MET A 30 18.36 -7.66 1.25
C MET A 30 17.19 -6.93 1.93
N SER A 31 16.22 -7.69 2.45
CA SER A 31 15.09 -7.13 3.18
C SER A 31 15.49 -6.70 4.59
N ASP A 32 15.01 -5.56 5.06
CA ASP A 32 15.22 -5.07 6.44
C ASP A 32 16.71 -4.93 6.82
N VAL A 33 17.50 -4.33 5.92
CA VAL A 33 18.94 -4.08 6.16
C VAL A 33 19.29 -2.59 6.11
N ASN A 34 18.29 -1.72 6.25
CA ASN A 34 18.44 -0.26 6.26
C ASN A 34 19.15 0.30 5.01
N LEU A 35 18.94 -0.33 3.83
CA LEU A 35 19.42 0.21 2.55
C LEU A 35 18.83 1.59 2.32
N THR A 36 19.68 2.53 1.89
CA THR A 36 19.28 3.89 1.52
C THR A 36 19.74 4.20 0.09
N GLY A 37 19.39 5.39 -0.41
CA GLY A 37 19.80 5.81 -1.76
C GLY A 37 18.86 5.30 -2.84
N PHE A 38 19.39 4.96 -4.02
CA PHE A 38 18.61 4.64 -5.22
C PHE A 38 18.88 3.21 -5.68
N MET A 39 17.90 2.61 -6.36
CA MET A 39 18.10 1.33 -7.04
C MET A 39 19.17 1.44 -8.15
N PRO A 40 19.98 0.40 -8.38
CA PRO A 40 21.00 0.43 -9.41
C PRO A 40 20.38 0.53 -10.80
N LYS A 41 21.05 1.24 -11.70
CA LYS A 41 20.65 1.35 -13.12
C LYS A 41 21.06 0.16 -13.96
N HIS A 42 21.89 -0.75 -13.44
CA HIS A 42 22.36 -1.92 -14.15
C HIS A 42 22.20 -3.15 -13.27
N TRP A 43 21.67 -4.23 -13.85
CA TRP A 43 21.39 -5.47 -13.15
C TRP A 43 22.13 -6.64 -13.81
N HIS A 44 22.38 -7.71 -13.06
CA HIS A 44 22.93 -8.93 -13.61
C HIS A 44 21.79 -9.75 -14.25
N GLY A 45 21.86 -10.04 -15.55
CA GLY A 45 20.75 -10.60 -16.34
C GLY A 45 20.18 -11.95 -15.89
N ASN A 46 20.91 -12.71 -15.05
CA ASN A 46 20.47 -14.02 -14.55
C ASN A 46 19.57 -13.96 -13.31
N LEU A 47 19.24 -12.76 -12.81
CA LEU A 47 18.40 -12.61 -11.62
C LEU A 47 16.96 -13.09 -11.90
N SER A 48 16.48 -14.01 -11.05
CA SER A 48 15.11 -14.51 -11.06
C SER A 48 14.33 -14.14 -9.79
N TYR A 49 15.01 -13.71 -8.73
CA TYR A 49 14.41 -13.37 -7.45
C TYR A 49 15.05 -12.11 -6.85
N ILE A 50 14.26 -11.08 -6.60
CA ILE A 50 14.71 -9.85 -5.96
C ILE A 50 13.79 -9.53 -4.79
N ASP A 51 14.35 -9.48 -3.59
CA ASP A 51 13.69 -8.91 -2.41
C ASP A 51 14.56 -7.81 -1.80
N LEU A 52 14.08 -6.57 -1.92
CA LEU A 52 14.67 -5.36 -1.36
C LEU A 52 13.68 -4.66 -0.41
N SER A 53 12.71 -5.39 0.12
CA SER A 53 11.64 -4.82 0.93
C SER A 53 12.10 -4.31 2.30
N VAL A 54 11.30 -3.48 2.96
CA VAL A 54 11.59 -2.96 4.31
C VAL A 54 12.93 -2.22 4.34
N ASN A 55 13.10 -1.24 3.45
CA ASN A 55 14.29 -0.42 3.38
C ASN A 55 13.90 1.07 3.22
N LYS A 56 14.88 1.92 2.92
CA LYS A 56 14.71 3.36 2.67
C LYS A 56 15.17 3.73 1.26
N LEU A 57 14.96 2.83 0.29
CA LEU A 57 15.27 3.10 -1.12
C LEU A 57 14.34 4.17 -1.67
N LYS A 58 14.91 5.13 -2.39
CA LYS A 58 14.26 6.34 -2.91
C LYS A 58 14.30 6.38 -4.43
N GLY A 59 13.52 7.32 -4.98
CA GLY A 59 13.49 7.62 -6.40
C GLY A 59 12.67 6.63 -7.21
N LYS A 60 12.82 6.70 -8.53
CA LYS A 60 12.02 5.90 -9.47
C LYS A 60 12.53 4.48 -9.58
N ILE A 61 11.61 3.55 -9.84
CA ILE A 61 11.96 2.21 -10.31
C ILE A 61 12.65 2.36 -11.68
N PRO A 62 13.92 1.92 -11.83
CA PRO A 62 14.63 2.06 -13.08
C PRO A 62 14.07 1.08 -14.13
N SER A 63 13.91 1.55 -15.38
CA SER A 63 13.43 0.70 -16.48
C SER A 63 14.39 -0.44 -16.80
N SER A 64 15.67 -0.34 -16.46
CA SER A 64 16.63 -1.44 -16.63
C SER A 64 16.31 -2.68 -15.79
N LEU A 65 15.43 -2.58 -14.79
CA LEU A 65 14.90 -3.77 -14.11
C LEU A 65 14.14 -4.69 -15.08
N THR A 66 13.65 -4.16 -16.20
CA THR A 66 12.90 -4.91 -17.22
C THR A 66 13.80 -5.65 -18.21
N GLU A 67 15.12 -5.48 -18.11
CA GLU A 67 16.12 -6.29 -18.82
C GLU A 67 16.29 -7.69 -18.18
N LEU A 68 15.67 -7.92 -17.01
CA LEU A 68 15.74 -9.18 -16.27
C LEU A 68 14.66 -10.16 -16.75
N GLU A 69 14.79 -10.69 -17.97
CA GLU A 69 13.79 -11.56 -18.61
C GLU A 69 13.42 -12.81 -17.77
N ASN A 70 14.33 -13.26 -16.91
CA ASN A 70 14.14 -14.41 -16.02
C ASN A 70 13.53 -14.05 -14.66
N LEU A 71 13.18 -12.79 -14.41
CA LEU A 71 12.65 -12.34 -13.13
C LEU A 71 11.27 -12.94 -12.88
N VAL A 72 11.16 -13.74 -11.82
CA VAL A 72 9.92 -14.41 -11.39
C VAL A 72 9.32 -13.72 -10.18
N TYR A 73 10.16 -13.24 -9.27
CA TYR A 73 9.76 -12.62 -8.01
C TYR A 73 10.43 -11.26 -7.83
N LEU A 74 9.61 -10.24 -7.59
CA LEU A 74 10.05 -8.89 -7.27
C LEU A 74 9.30 -8.35 -6.07
N ASN A 75 10.02 -8.10 -4.98
CA ASN A 75 9.51 -7.43 -3.79
C ASN A 75 10.31 -6.16 -3.51
N LEU A 76 9.67 -5.01 -3.71
CA LEU A 76 10.17 -3.68 -3.42
C LEU A 76 9.30 -2.96 -2.38
N SER A 77 8.44 -3.69 -1.68
CA SER A 77 7.48 -3.12 -0.74
C SER A 77 8.17 -2.45 0.46
N LEU A 78 7.46 -1.55 1.14
CA LEU A 78 7.95 -0.87 2.36
C LEU A 78 9.28 -0.13 2.10
N ASN A 79 9.26 0.78 1.14
CA ASN A 79 10.37 1.66 0.77
C ASN A 79 9.86 3.10 0.56
N GLU A 80 10.72 4.00 0.10
CA GLU A 80 10.42 5.40 -0.23
C GLU A 80 10.43 5.63 -1.77
N LEU A 81 10.12 4.61 -2.57
CA LEU A 81 10.13 4.69 -4.04
C LEU A 81 9.01 5.61 -4.54
N ASN A 82 9.24 6.33 -5.64
CA ASN A 82 8.31 7.30 -6.19
C ASN A 82 8.24 7.29 -7.73
N GLY A 83 7.39 8.14 -8.29
CA GLY A 83 7.13 8.18 -9.73
C GLY A 83 6.27 7.01 -10.20
N SER A 84 6.19 6.82 -11.51
CA SER A 84 5.33 5.80 -12.11
C SER A 84 5.98 4.42 -12.16
N ILE A 85 5.14 3.40 -12.15
CA ILE A 85 5.54 2.05 -12.56
C ILE A 85 5.95 2.13 -14.05
N PRO A 86 7.14 1.67 -14.45
CA PRO A 86 7.56 1.74 -15.85
C PRO A 86 6.65 0.92 -16.78
N GLU A 87 6.29 1.48 -17.93
CA GLU A 87 5.55 0.74 -18.98
C GLU A 87 6.31 -0.51 -19.44
N SER A 88 7.64 -0.53 -19.39
CA SER A 88 8.42 -1.70 -19.79
C SER A 88 8.27 -2.91 -18.85
N PHE A 89 7.56 -2.81 -17.72
CA PHE A 89 7.29 -3.96 -16.86
C PHE A 89 6.56 -5.10 -17.60
N GLY A 90 5.81 -4.77 -18.66
CA GLY A 90 5.18 -5.78 -19.53
C GLY A 90 6.16 -6.72 -20.21
N ASP A 91 7.43 -6.33 -20.35
CA ASP A 91 8.48 -7.16 -20.98
C ASP A 91 8.92 -8.33 -20.08
N LEU A 92 8.66 -8.23 -18.77
CA LEU A 92 9.00 -9.24 -17.77
C LEU A 92 7.99 -10.40 -17.77
N SER A 93 7.91 -11.12 -18.88
CA SER A 93 6.93 -12.18 -19.12
C SER A 93 7.00 -13.37 -18.14
N SER A 94 8.16 -13.55 -17.46
CA SER A 94 8.38 -14.58 -16.44
C SER A 94 7.82 -14.21 -15.06
N LEU A 95 7.42 -12.96 -14.83
CA LEU A 95 6.97 -12.50 -13.51
C LEU A 95 5.72 -13.26 -13.06
N GLN A 96 5.77 -13.67 -11.80
CA GLN A 96 4.66 -14.32 -11.10
C GLN A 96 4.25 -13.53 -9.87
N ASN A 97 5.21 -12.91 -9.17
CA ASN A 97 4.96 -12.17 -7.96
C ASN A 97 5.57 -10.77 -8.04
N VAL A 98 4.72 -9.76 -7.87
CA VAL A 98 5.11 -8.35 -7.81
C VAL A 98 4.52 -7.73 -6.56
N SER A 99 5.38 -7.24 -5.67
CA SER A 99 4.99 -6.53 -4.46
C SER A 99 5.68 -5.17 -4.43
N LEU A 100 4.91 -4.11 -4.67
CA LEU A 100 5.34 -2.71 -4.67
C LEU A 100 4.61 -1.87 -3.60
N GLY A 101 3.85 -2.54 -2.72
CA GLY A 101 3.03 -1.87 -1.72
C GLY A 101 3.83 -1.05 -0.70
N SER A 102 3.17 -0.09 -0.07
CA SER A 102 3.78 0.81 0.93
C SER A 102 5.00 1.56 0.38
N ASN A 103 4.77 2.32 -0.69
CA ASN A 103 5.73 3.23 -1.32
C ASN A 103 5.01 4.57 -1.63
N SER A 104 5.64 5.45 -2.40
CA SER A 104 5.08 6.70 -2.91
C SER A 104 4.92 6.69 -4.44
N LEU A 105 4.63 5.53 -5.03
CA LEU A 105 4.43 5.39 -6.47
C LEU A 105 3.16 6.10 -6.93
N SER A 106 3.17 6.71 -8.11
CA SER A 106 2.08 7.52 -8.65
C SER A 106 1.79 7.19 -10.12
N GLY A 107 0.77 7.81 -10.72
CA GLY A 107 0.31 7.46 -12.07
C GLY A 107 -0.56 6.21 -12.11
N SER A 108 -0.88 5.73 -13.30
CA SER A 108 -1.76 4.57 -13.51
C SER A 108 -1.00 3.24 -13.47
N ILE A 109 -1.75 2.15 -13.34
CA ILE A 109 -1.23 0.80 -13.64
C ILE A 109 -0.98 0.75 -15.15
N PRO A 110 0.24 0.42 -15.61
CA PRO A 110 0.57 0.33 -17.04
C PRO A 110 -0.28 -0.69 -17.79
N ASP A 111 -0.73 -0.35 -18.99
CA ASP A 111 -1.50 -1.29 -19.84
C ASP A 111 -0.65 -2.49 -20.29
N SER A 112 0.66 -2.32 -20.33
CA SER A 112 1.63 -3.38 -20.63
C SER A 112 1.59 -4.55 -19.64
N PHE A 113 1.05 -4.37 -18.42
CA PHE A 113 0.86 -5.48 -17.48
C PHE A 113 -0.03 -6.59 -18.04
N ALA A 114 -0.86 -6.30 -19.05
CA ALA A 114 -1.62 -7.30 -19.79
C ALA A 114 -0.74 -8.41 -20.40
N ALA A 115 0.53 -8.12 -20.72
CA ALA A 115 1.47 -9.08 -21.27
C ALA A 115 2.02 -10.09 -20.22
N ILE A 116 1.92 -9.77 -18.92
CA ILE A 116 2.46 -10.59 -17.83
C ILE A 116 1.46 -11.71 -17.47
N SER A 117 1.23 -12.62 -18.42
CA SER A 117 0.25 -13.71 -18.30
C SER A 117 0.53 -14.70 -17.16
N GLY A 118 1.77 -14.69 -16.65
CA GLY A 118 2.25 -15.49 -15.53
C GLY A 118 1.80 -15.03 -14.15
N LEU A 119 1.30 -13.79 -14.01
CA LEU A 119 1.14 -13.13 -12.72
C LEU A 119 0.13 -13.84 -11.80
N VAL A 120 0.58 -14.16 -10.58
CA VAL A 120 -0.19 -14.82 -9.52
C VAL A 120 -0.47 -13.85 -8.37
N HIS A 121 0.50 -12.98 -8.06
CA HIS A 121 0.44 -12.04 -6.95
C HIS A 121 0.78 -10.63 -7.43
N LEU A 122 -0.13 -9.70 -7.19
CA LEU A 122 0.07 -8.27 -7.43
C LEU A 122 -0.32 -7.47 -6.18
N ASP A 123 0.66 -6.91 -5.49
CA ASP A 123 0.45 -5.96 -4.39
C ASP A 123 0.95 -4.56 -4.78
N LEU A 124 0.01 -3.63 -4.91
CA LEU A 124 0.23 -2.22 -5.18
C LEU A 124 -0.35 -1.33 -4.06
N GLY A 125 -0.78 -1.93 -2.94
CA GLY A 125 -1.51 -1.22 -1.90
C GLY A 125 -0.68 -0.14 -1.20
N SER A 126 -1.32 0.86 -0.60
CA SER A 126 -0.64 1.96 0.12
C SER A 126 0.39 2.68 -0.76
N ASN A 127 -0.08 3.26 -1.87
CA ASN A 127 0.69 4.10 -2.79
C ASN A 127 -0.14 5.35 -3.15
N GLN A 128 0.30 6.11 -4.16
CA GLN A 128 -0.39 7.27 -4.71
C GLN A 128 -0.89 7.00 -6.14
N LEU A 129 -1.07 5.73 -6.53
CA LEU A 129 -1.50 5.34 -7.87
C LEU A 129 -2.91 5.87 -8.15
N ASN A 130 -3.19 6.23 -9.39
CA ASN A 130 -4.43 6.87 -9.82
C ASN A 130 -4.92 6.29 -11.16
N GLY A 131 -5.93 6.93 -11.76
CA GLY A 131 -6.57 6.42 -12.97
C GLY A 131 -7.67 5.40 -12.64
N SER A 132 -8.24 4.82 -13.69
CA SER A 132 -9.14 3.70 -13.58
C SER A 132 -8.38 2.40 -13.34
N VAL A 133 -8.98 1.46 -12.60
CA VAL A 133 -8.46 0.10 -12.50
C VAL A 133 -8.57 -0.56 -13.88
N PRO A 134 -7.49 -1.08 -14.48
CA PRO A 134 -7.55 -1.63 -15.84
C PRO A 134 -8.36 -2.92 -15.94
N LYS A 135 -9.11 -3.06 -17.03
CA LYS A 135 -9.99 -4.22 -17.25
C LYS A 135 -9.22 -5.50 -17.51
N PHE A 136 -8.03 -5.44 -18.11
CA PHE A 136 -7.21 -6.61 -18.45
C PHE A 136 -6.84 -7.46 -17.21
N ILE A 137 -6.84 -6.87 -16.01
CA ILE A 137 -6.61 -7.61 -14.76
C ILE A 137 -7.62 -8.75 -14.62
N SER A 138 -8.84 -8.57 -15.13
CA SER A 138 -9.87 -9.61 -15.12
C SER A 138 -9.57 -10.80 -16.04
N ASP A 139 -8.68 -10.60 -17.02
CA ASP A 139 -8.22 -11.62 -17.97
C ASP A 139 -6.98 -12.39 -17.48
N MET A 140 -6.33 -11.93 -16.39
CA MET A 140 -5.16 -12.58 -15.79
C MET A 140 -5.56 -13.89 -15.10
N ARG A 141 -5.54 -14.99 -15.85
CA ARG A 141 -6.08 -16.30 -15.43
C ARG A 141 -5.40 -16.92 -14.20
N LYS A 142 -4.13 -16.58 -13.97
CA LYS A 142 -3.33 -17.11 -12.85
C LYS A 142 -3.43 -16.26 -11.59
N LEU A 143 -3.99 -15.04 -11.67
CA LEU A 143 -4.01 -14.12 -10.55
C LEU A 143 -4.84 -14.67 -9.39
N LYS A 144 -4.25 -14.63 -8.19
CA LYS A 144 -4.86 -15.10 -6.93
C LYS A 144 -4.84 -14.04 -5.84
N TYR A 145 -3.87 -13.14 -5.85
CA TYR A 145 -3.76 -12.07 -4.88
C TYR A 145 -3.72 -10.74 -5.61
N LEU A 146 -4.68 -9.87 -5.31
CA LEU A 146 -4.74 -8.50 -5.82
C LEU A 146 -4.96 -7.52 -4.67
N ASN A 147 -3.97 -6.67 -4.41
CA ASN A 147 -4.08 -5.58 -3.45
C ASN A 147 -3.89 -4.24 -4.14
N LEU A 148 -4.94 -3.43 -4.14
CA LEU A 148 -5.00 -2.06 -4.64
C LEU A 148 -5.45 -1.08 -3.55
N GLU A 149 -5.52 -1.53 -2.29
CA GLU A 149 -6.03 -0.73 -1.17
C GLU A 149 -5.21 0.54 -0.96
N LYS A 150 -5.82 1.60 -0.41
CA LYS A 150 -5.10 2.85 -0.04
C LYS A 150 -4.33 3.45 -1.22
N ASN A 151 -5.05 3.81 -2.26
CA ASN A 151 -4.54 4.51 -3.45
C ASN A 151 -5.55 5.61 -3.85
N ASN A 152 -5.30 6.24 -5.00
CA ASN A 152 -6.17 7.27 -5.60
C ASN A 152 -6.91 6.76 -6.85
N PHE A 153 -7.19 5.45 -6.94
CA PHE A 153 -7.96 4.90 -8.06
C PHE A 153 -9.38 5.48 -8.08
N HIS A 154 -9.93 5.65 -9.27
CA HIS A 154 -11.23 6.27 -9.45
C HIS A 154 -12.09 5.63 -10.54
N GLY A 155 -13.37 5.98 -10.54
CA GLY A 155 -14.36 5.50 -11.50
C GLY A 155 -14.97 4.16 -11.10
N VAL A 156 -15.49 3.45 -12.10
CA VAL A 156 -16.24 2.21 -11.87
C VAL A 156 -15.28 1.02 -11.79
N PHE A 157 -15.31 0.32 -10.67
CA PHE A 157 -14.62 -0.94 -10.43
C PHE A 157 -15.03 -1.98 -11.48
N PRO A 158 -14.09 -2.46 -12.32
CA PRO A 158 -14.43 -3.17 -13.55
C PRO A 158 -14.73 -4.67 -13.35
N PHE A 159 -14.59 -5.19 -12.14
CA PHE A 159 -14.66 -6.64 -11.90
C PHE A 159 -16.05 -7.11 -11.50
N ASN A 160 -16.46 -8.23 -12.06
CA ASN A 160 -17.72 -8.90 -11.71
C ASN A 160 -17.51 -9.93 -10.58
N ALA A 161 -18.61 -10.47 -10.05
CA ALA A 161 -18.58 -11.44 -8.98
C ALA A 161 -17.82 -12.74 -9.32
N SER A 162 -17.80 -13.15 -10.60
CA SER A 162 -17.11 -14.36 -11.05
C SER A 162 -15.59 -14.21 -10.94
N PHE A 163 -15.05 -13.06 -11.38
CA PHE A 163 -13.63 -12.77 -11.22
C PHE A 163 -13.23 -12.68 -9.74
N ILE A 164 -13.98 -11.92 -8.93
CA ILE A 164 -13.69 -11.74 -7.51
C ILE A 164 -13.60 -13.08 -6.77
N LYS A 165 -14.50 -14.03 -7.07
CA LYS A 165 -14.50 -15.38 -6.48
C LYS A 165 -13.28 -16.24 -6.84
N LYS A 166 -12.55 -15.91 -7.92
CA LYS A 166 -11.32 -16.62 -8.31
C LYS A 166 -10.10 -16.18 -7.50
N LEU A 167 -10.15 -14.99 -6.91
CA LEU A 167 -9.10 -14.43 -6.08
C LEU A 167 -9.18 -15.03 -4.67
N VAL A 168 -8.02 -15.35 -4.12
CA VAL A 168 -7.85 -15.71 -2.70
C VAL A 168 -7.88 -14.45 -1.85
N VAL A 169 -7.23 -13.39 -2.33
CA VAL A 169 -7.20 -12.09 -1.67
C VAL A 169 -7.56 -11.01 -2.69
N LEU A 170 -8.56 -10.20 -2.33
CA LEU A 170 -8.89 -8.97 -3.01
C LEU A 170 -8.99 -7.85 -1.97
N LYS A 171 -8.20 -6.81 -2.16
CA LYS A 171 -8.24 -5.60 -1.33
C LYS A 171 -8.28 -4.39 -2.24
N VAL A 172 -9.33 -3.59 -2.14
CA VAL A 172 -9.55 -2.40 -2.98
C VAL A 172 -10.05 -1.20 -2.19
N GLY A 173 -10.24 -1.38 -0.87
CA GLY A 173 -10.75 -0.35 0.02
C GLY A 173 -9.85 0.88 0.07
N GLU A 174 -10.37 1.94 0.68
CA GLU A 174 -9.62 3.20 0.85
C GLU A 174 -9.16 3.83 -0.49
N ASN A 175 -9.95 3.62 -1.54
CA ASN A 175 -9.92 4.39 -2.79
C ASN A 175 -11.22 5.20 -2.86
N SER A 176 -11.22 6.43 -2.32
CA SER A 176 -12.45 7.21 -2.08
C SER A 176 -13.25 7.52 -3.35
N ASN A 177 -12.58 7.62 -4.50
CA ASN A 177 -13.19 7.91 -5.80
C ASN A 177 -13.52 6.67 -6.64
N LEU A 178 -13.21 5.47 -6.12
CA LEU A 178 -13.53 4.19 -6.75
C LEU A 178 -14.87 3.70 -6.20
N CYS A 179 -15.75 3.24 -7.09
CA CYS A 179 -17.05 2.71 -6.70
C CYS A 179 -17.40 1.45 -7.50
N TYR A 180 -18.36 0.65 -7.03
CA TYR A 180 -18.77 -0.57 -7.71
C TYR A 180 -20.21 -0.52 -8.24
N ASN A 181 -20.47 -1.24 -9.33
CA ASN A 181 -21.83 -1.38 -9.86
C ASN A 181 -22.64 -2.36 -8.99
N HIS A 182 -23.60 -1.82 -8.25
CA HIS A 182 -24.45 -2.57 -7.33
C HIS A 182 -25.41 -3.56 -8.03
N SER A 183 -25.74 -3.35 -9.30
CA SER A 183 -26.54 -4.31 -10.08
C SER A 183 -25.75 -5.58 -10.42
N THR A 184 -24.42 -5.46 -10.49
CA THR A 184 -23.51 -6.56 -10.84
C THR A 184 -22.91 -7.25 -9.60
N LEU A 185 -22.80 -6.53 -8.48
CA LEU A 185 -22.17 -7.00 -7.24
C LEU A 185 -23.13 -6.83 -6.05
N SER A 186 -23.40 -7.91 -5.32
CA SER A 186 -24.30 -7.88 -4.17
C SER A 186 -23.73 -7.08 -3.00
N LYS A 187 -24.58 -6.44 -2.19
CA LYS A 187 -24.20 -5.77 -0.92
C LYS A 187 -23.39 -6.63 0.05
N LYS A 188 -23.45 -7.97 -0.08
CA LYS A 188 -22.71 -8.89 0.80
C LYS A 188 -21.22 -8.94 0.51
N VAL A 189 -20.77 -8.43 -0.65
CA VAL A 189 -19.34 -8.37 -0.97
C VAL A 189 -18.77 -7.12 -0.29
N ASN A 190 -18.04 -7.32 0.81
CA ASN A 190 -17.35 -6.21 1.47
C ASN A 190 -16.07 -5.85 0.71
N LEU A 191 -16.15 -4.83 -0.14
CA LEU A 191 -15.01 -4.34 -0.93
C LEU A 191 -14.29 -3.14 -0.29
N GLY A 192 -14.86 -2.52 0.75
CA GLY A 192 -14.32 -1.29 1.34
C GLY A 192 -14.42 -0.05 0.43
N ILE A 193 -15.26 -0.09 -0.60
CA ILE A 193 -15.61 1.02 -1.51
C ILE A 193 -17.12 1.15 -1.63
N SER A 194 -17.62 2.34 -1.97
CA SER A 194 -19.07 2.62 -2.09
C SER A 194 -19.68 2.09 -3.40
N PRO A 195 -21.00 1.85 -3.46
CA PRO A 195 -21.67 1.65 -4.74
C PRO A 195 -21.64 2.94 -5.58
N CYS A 196 -21.68 2.79 -6.90
CA CYS A 196 -21.78 3.93 -7.83
C CYS A 196 -23.21 4.43 -7.97
N ASP A 197 -23.37 5.73 -8.22
CA ASP A 197 -24.60 6.33 -8.73
C ASP A 197 -24.79 6.07 -10.25
N LYS A 198 -25.83 6.66 -10.84
CA LYS A 198 -26.13 6.53 -12.27
C LYS A 198 -25.08 7.14 -13.20
N HIS A 199 -24.18 7.97 -12.67
CA HIS A 199 -23.11 8.65 -13.41
C HIS A 199 -21.73 7.98 -13.21
N GLY A 200 -21.66 6.92 -12.38
CA GLY A 200 -20.40 6.23 -12.09
C GLY A 200 -19.57 6.91 -11.00
N LEU A 201 -20.20 7.72 -10.15
CA LEU A 201 -19.56 8.37 -9.00
C LEU A 201 -19.89 7.62 -7.70
N PRO A 202 -18.96 7.57 -6.72
CA PRO A 202 -19.23 6.95 -5.43
C PRO A 202 -20.40 7.62 -4.71
N MET A 203 -21.37 6.83 -4.26
CA MET A 203 -22.46 7.33 -3.42
C MET A 203 -21.95 7.63 -2.01
N SER A 204 -22.26 8.82 -1.50
CA SER A 204 -22.06 9.17 -0.09
C SER A 204 -22.94 8.28 0.80
N PRO A 205 -22.48 7.94 2.03
CA PRO A 205 -23.36 7.37 3.03
C PRO A 205 -24.59 8.28 3.20
N PRO A 206 -25.79 7.73 3.40
CA PRO A 206 -26.94 8.55 3.76
C PRO A 206 -26.58 9.37 5.01
N PRO A 207 -26.97 10.66 5.08
CA PRO A 207 -26.71 11.48 6.25
C PRO A 207 -27.25 10.73 7.48
N SER A 208 -26.43 10.63 8.52
CA SER A 208 -26.88 10.12 9.81
C SER A 208 -28.09 10.94 10.20
N LYS A 209 -29.21 10.28 10.54
CA LYS A 209 -30.35 10.98 11.14
C LYS A 209 -29.82 11.67 12.39
N GLU A 210 -29.63 12.98 12.31
CA GLU A 210 -29.56 13.82 13.49
C GLU A 210 -30.88 13.55 14.22
N ILE A 211 -30.78 13.01 15.43
CA ILE A 211 -31.91 12.99 16.34
C ILE A 211 -32.09 14.45 16.72
N ASN A 212 -32.90 15.16 15.94
CA ASN A 212 -33.45 16.43 16.37
C ASN A 212 -34.41 16.10 17.51
N SER A 213 -33.94 16.31 18.74
CA SER A 213 -34.83 16.44 19.87
C SER A 213 -35.59 17.75 19.70
N ASP A 214 -36.84 17.62 19.23
CA ASP A 214 -38.07 18.28 19.70
C ASP A 214 -37.86 19.54 20.56
N ASP A 215 -38.29 20.70 20.06
CA ASP A 215 -39.63 21.28 20.28
C ASP A 215 -39.87 21.74 21.72
N SER A 216 -39.93 23.07 21.91
CA SER A 216 -41.06 23.84 22.47
C SER A 216 -40.61 25.04 23.30
N ASP A 217 -40.99 26.23 22.81
CA ASP A 217 -41.52 27.43 23.51
C ASP A 217 -40.99 27.82 24.90
N ASP A 218 -40.45 29.05 25.01
CA ASP A 218 -41.22 30.14 25.65
C ASP A 218 -40.57 31.55 25.52
N SER A 219 -41.46 32.48 25.19
CA SER A 219 -41.52 33.96 25.23
C SER A 219 -40.48 34.89 25.92
N GLU A 220 -40.21 35.98 25.18
CA GLU A 220 -40.20 37.44 25.52
C GLU A 220 -39.21 38.13 26.51
N ASP A 221 -38.45 39.05 25.90
CA ASP A 221 -38.19 40.48 26.24
C ASP A 221 -37.25 40.92 27.39
N TYR A 222 -36.27 41.77 27.03
CA TYR A 222 -35.90 43.09 27.62
C TYR A 222 -34.50 43.54 27.15
N ALA A 223 -34.42 44.80 26.69
CA ALA A 223 -33.20 45.54 26.40
C ALA A 223 -32.55 46.11 27.68
N ASP A 224 -31.21 46.11 27.76
CA ASP A 224 -30.35 47.31 27.91
C ASP A 224 -28.92 46.96 28.37
N ASP A 225 -27.98 47.56 27.64
CA ASP A 225 -26.76 48.25 28.04
C ASP A 225 -25.58 47.62 28.83
N GLU A 226 -24.42 48.07 28.37
CA GLU A 226 -23.09 48.24 28.97
C GLU A 226 -22.22 47.07 29.49
N SER A 227 -20.98 47.20 29.05
CA SER A 227 -19.76 46.48 29.36
C SER A 227 -19.48 46.27 30.85
N VAL A 228 -19.23 45.01 31.24
CA VAL A 228 -18.32 44.67 32.34
C VAL A 228 -17.57 43.36 32.02
N GLN A 229 -16.24 43.45 31.94
CA GLN A 229 -15.36 42.29 32.05
C GLN A 229 -15.51 41.65 33.45
N LYS A 230 -15.83 40.36 33.51
CA LYS A 230 -15.32 39.51 34.59
C LYS A 230 -15.31 38.03 34.21
N GLN A 231 -14.10 37.49 34.31
CA GLN A 231 -13.76 36.08 34.29
C GLN A 231 -14.67 35.28 35.23
N HIS A 232 -15.20 34.14 34.76
CA HIS A 232 -15.45 32.99 35.61
C HIS A 232 -14.97 31.71 34.95
N SER A 233 -14.22 30.97 35.75
CA SER A 233 -13.56 29.71 35.50
C SER A 233 -14.55 28.58 35.26
N HIS A 234 -14.28 27.76 34.26
CA HIS A 234 -14.64 26.35 34.32
C HIS A 234 -13.38 25.49 34.39
N GLY A 235 -13.35 24.66 35.43
CA GLY A 235 -12.28 23.74 35.76
C GLY A 235 -12.08 22.64 34.71
N PRO A 236 -11.09 21.76 34.94
CA PRO A 236 -10.39 21.07 33.87
C PRO A 236 -11.32 20.07 33.18
N SER A 237 -11.41 20.19 31.87
CA SER A 237 -11.86 19.10 31.00
C SER A 237 -10.97 17.89 31.31
N LYS A 238 -11.57 16.83 31.87
CA LYS A 238 -10.89 15.57 32.12
C LYS A 238 -10.39 15.02 30.77
N ALA A 239 -9.10 15.23 30.49
CA ALA A 239 -8.40 14.51 29.45
C ALA A 239 -8.29 13.06 29.89
N VAL A 240 -9.07 12.17 29.29
CA VAL A 240 -8.80 10.73 29.36
C VAL A 240 -7.66 10.48 28.40
N LEU A 241 -6.43 10.58 28.92
CA LEU A 241 -5.22 10.15 28.24
C LEU A 241 -5.19 8.62 28.31
N GLY A 242 -5.91 7.98 27.39
CA GLY A 242 -5.76 6.56 27.13
C GLY A 242 -4.39 6.35 26.49
N ILE A 243 -3.41 5.94 27.29
CA ILE A 243 -2.16 5.41 26.75
C ILE A 243 -2.53 4.09 26.06
N ALA A 244 -2.74 4.14 24.76
CA ALA A 244 -2.70 2.95 23.92
C ALA A 244 -1.24 2.49 23.88
N ILE A 245 -0.85 1.68 24.87
CA ILE A 245 0.36 0.88 24.73
C ILE A 245 0.06 -0.09 23.59
N THR A 246 0.66 0.19 22.45
CA THR A 246 0.64 -0.74 21.32
C THR A 246 1.12 -2.09 21.84
N LEU A 247 0.28 -3.12 21.67
CA LEU A 247 0.59 -4.51 22.05
C LEU A 247 1.95 -4.99 21.48
N SER A 248 2.49 -4.28 20.49
CA SER A 248 3.84 -4.45 19.95
C SER A 248 4.91 -4.45 21.06
N SER A 249 4.97 -3.45 21.92
CA SER A 249 6.13 -3.27 22.83
C SER A 249 6.21 -4.33 23.94
N ILE A 250 5.06 -4.80 24.44
CA ILE A 250 5.01 -5.85 25.47
C ILE A 250 5.31 -7.22 24.86
N VAL A 251 4.81 -7.50 23.65
CA VAL A 251 5.10 -8.75 22.94
C VAL A 251 6.60 -8.84 22.58
N PHE A 252 7.21 -7.73 22.15
CA PHE A 252 8.66 -7.66 21.93
C PHE A 252 9.46 -7.85 23.22
N LEU A 253 9.04 -7.26 24.34
CA LEU A 253 9.72 -7.45 25.63
C LEU A 253 9.64 -8.91 26.09
N ILE A 254 8.49 -9.57 25.91
CA ILE A 254 8.31 -10.99 26.28
C ILE A 254 9.17 -11.89 25.38
N ILE A 255 9.20 -11.66 24.07
CA ILE A 255 10.05 -12.41 23.14
C ILE A 255 11.53 -12.19 23.46
N PHE A 256 11.93 -10.95 23.74
CA PHE A 256 13.30 -10.62 24.12
C PHE A 256 13.73 -11.28 25.44
N LEU A 257 12.86 -11.30 26.46
CA LEU A 257 13.12 -11.99 27.72
C LEU A 257 13.20 -13.52 27.55
N ILE A 258 12.36 -14.11 26.68
CA ILE A 258 12.43 -15.53 26.34
C ILE A 258 13.75 -15.86 25.61
N LEU A 259 14.24 -14.97 24.75
CA LEU A 259 15.51 -15.13 24.04
C LEU A 259 16.71 -14.99 25.00
N LEU A 260 16.68 -14.03 25.93
CA LEU A 260 17.71 -13.89 26.97
C LEU A 260 17.76 -15.11 27.90
N ALA A 261 16.60 -15.67 28.26
CA ALA A 261 16.54 -16.87 29.09
C ALA A 261 17.09 -18.13 28.39
N LYS A 262 17.09 -18.16 27.04
CA LYS A 262 17.68 -19.25 26.25
C LYS A 262 19.17 -19.08 25.96
N CYS A 263 19.70 -17.86 26.04
CA CYS A 263 21.14 -17.59 25.85
C CYS A 263 21.97 -17.77 27.15
N CYS A 264 21.34 -17.92 28.31
CA CYS A 264 22.02 -18.12 29.60
C CYS A 264 22.02 -19.59 30.10
N LYS A 265 22.05 -20.58 29.21
CA LYS A 265 22.30 -21.99 29.54
C LYS A 265 23.37 -22.59 28.66
#